data_AF-A0A9D8KWK2-F1
#
_entry.id   AF-A0A9D8KWK2-F1
#
_cell.length_a   1.000
_cell.length_b   1.000
_cell.length_c   1.000
_cell.angle_alpha   90.00
_cell.angle_beta   90.00
_cell.angle_gamma   90.00
#
_symmetry.space_group_name_H-M   'P 1'
#
loop_
_entity.id
_entity.type
_entity.pdbx_description
1 polymer ?
#
loop_
_entity_poly.entity_id
_entity_poly.type
_entity_poly.pdbx_seq_one_letter_code
_entity_poly.pdbx_strand_id
1 'polypeptide(L)' 'MNDERLPQPAADLCSEEEIDRLVRRFYGRVREDDLLGPVFEAHVHDWEAHMRHLVDFWSALLRGTRRFKGVPMQKH' A
#
# COMPACT_ATOMS: atom_id res chain seq x y z
N MET A 1 23.51 3.27 -14.35
CA MET A 1 22.59 3.62 -13.26
C MET A 1 21.23 3.10 -13.68
N ASN A 2 20.73 2.05 -13.02
CA ASN A 2 19.44 1.45 -13.37
C ASN A 2 18.35 2.52 -13.23
N ASP A 3 17.67 2.78 -14.35
CA ASP A 3 16.45 3.55 -14.44
C ASP A 3 15.33 2.68 -13.85
N GLU A 4 15.18 2.69 -12.52
CA GLU A 4 14.06 2.03 -11.82
C GLU A 4 12.81 2.91 -11.98
N ARG A 5 12.38 3.10 -13.22
CA ARG A 5 11.08 3.69 -13.53
C ARG A 5 10.03 2.80 -12.89
N LEU A 6 9.32 3.33 -11.90
CA LEU A 6 8.10 2.74 -11.39
C LEU A 6 7.21 2.35 -12.58
N PRO A 7 6.55 1.19 -12.54
CA PRO A 7 5.68 0.76 -13.62
C PRO A 7 4.71 1.89 -13.96
N GLN A 8 4.57 2.18 -15.26
CA GLN A 8 3.55 3.13 -15.68
C GLN A 8 2.20 2.57 -15.26
N PRO A 9 1.35 3.36 -14.58
CA PRO A 9 0.04 2.88 -14.17
C PRO A 9 -0.75 2.44 -15.39
N ALA A 10 -1.27 1.21 -15.37
CA ALA A 10 -2.05 0.67 -16.47
C ALA A 10 -3.28 -0.05 -15.91
N ALA A 11 -4.44 0.27 -16.48
CA ALA A 11 -5.72 -0.20 -15.97
C ALA A 11 -5.93 -1.72 -16.12
N ASP A 12 -5.05 -2.41 -16.84
CA ASP A 12 -5.06 -3.86 -17.08
C ASP A 12 -3.98 -4.61 -16.29
N LEU A 13 -3.12 -3.94 -15.51
CA LEU A 13 -2.03 -4.61 -14.77
C LEU A 13 -2.53 -5.61 -13.72
N CYS A 14 -3.59 -5.27 -12.98
CA CYS A 14 -4.22 -6.13 -11.97
C CYS A 14 -5.60 -5.58 -11.57
N SER A 15 -6.53 -6.43 -11.17
CA SER A 15 -7.86 -6.02 -10.69
C SER A 15 -7.79 -5.36 -9.31
N GLU A 16 -8.87 -4.67 -8.91
CA GLU A 16 -8.92 -4.07 -7.56
C GLU A 16 -8.91 -5.12 -6.45
N GLU A 17 -9.56 -6.26 -6.69
CA GLU A 17 -9.55 -7.39 -5.77
C GLU A 17 -8.17 -8.03 -5.67
N GLU A 18 -7.39 -8.03 -6.75
CA GLU A 18 -5.99 -8.48 -6.73
C GLU A 18 -5.11 -7.55 -5.89
N ILE A 19 -5.30 -6.24 -6.01
CA ILE A 19 -4.60 -5.24 -5.19
C ILE A 19 -4.98 -5.40 -3.71
N ASP A 20 -6.27 -5.51 -3.38
CA ASP A 20 -6.71 -5.70 -1.99
C ASP A 20 -6.09 -6.96 -1.38
N ARG A 21 -6.13 -8.09 -2.09
CA ARG A 21 -5.49 -9.34 -1.64
C ARG A 21 -3.99 -9.19 -1.44
N LEU A 22 -3.29 -8.54 -2.38
CA LEU A 22 -1.84 -8.32 -2.30
C LEU A 22 -1.50 -7.47 -1.07
N VAL A 23 -2.15 -6.32 -0.92
CA VAL A 23 -1.88 -5.36 0.16
C VAL A 23 -2.17 -6.00 1.51
N ARG A 24 -3.33 -6.63 1.68
CA ARG A 24 -3.70 -7.28 2.94
C ARG A 24 -2.74 -8.42 3.31
N ARG A 25 -2.32 -9.23 2.33
CA ARG A 25 -1.35 -10.31 2.58
C ARG A 25 0.04 -9.77 2.93
N PHE A 26 0.48 -8.70 2.28
CA PHE A 26 1.77 -8.09 2.57
C PHE A 26 1.77 -7.46 3.96
N TYR A 27 0.83 -6.57 4.26
CA TYR A 27 0.79 -5.88 5.54
C TYR A 27 0.33 -6.77 6.71
N GLY A 28 -0.41 -7.85 6.45
CA GLY A 28 -0.65 -8.89 7.45
C GLY A 28 0.66 -9.52 7.93
N ARG A 29 1.59 -9.80 7.01
CA ARG A 29 2.93 -10.29 7.38
C ARG A 29 3.78 -9.22 8.06
N VAL A 30 3.70 -7.96 7.62
CA VAL A 30 4.40 -6.83 8.28
C VAL A 30 3.96 -6.68 9.73
N ARG A 31 2.67 -6.87 10.01
CA ARG A 31 2.11 -6.79 11.36
C ARG A 31 2.66 -7.87 12.29
N GLU A 32 2.89 -9.07 11.76
CA GLU A 32 3.43 -10.22 12.50
C GLU A 32 4.96 -10.23 12.56
N ASP A 33 5.64 -9.33 11.86
CA ASP A 33 7.10 -9.26 11.82
C ASP A 33 7.66 -8.64 13.12
N ASP A 34 8.66 -9.29 13.73
CA ASP A 34 9.22 -8.87 15.02
C ASP A 34 9.90 -7.50 15.00
N LEU A 35 10.39 -7.06 13.82
CA LEU A 35 11.07 -5.77 13.67
C LEU A 35 10.08 -4.67 13.24
N LEU A 36 9.23 -4.96 12.27
CA LEU A 36 8.33 -3.97 11.68
C LEU A 36 7.01 -3.85 12.46
N GLY A 37 6.47 -4.95 12.96
CA GLY A 37 5.20 -5.00 13.69
C GLY A 37 5.11 -3.96 14.81
N PRO A 38 6.11 -3.86 15.72
CA PRO A 38 6.09 -2.87 16.79
C PRO A 38 6.05 -1.40 16.29
N VAL A 39 6.66 -1.11 15.14
CA VAL A 39 6.65 0.25 14.55
C VAL A 39 5.25 0.61 14.07
N PHE A 40 4.57 -0.33 13.39
CA PHE A 40 3.22 -0.11 12.91
C PHE A 40 2.20 -0.07 14.05
N GLU A 41 2.25 -1.00 15.02
CA GLU A 41 1.32 -1.01 16.15
C GLU A 41 1.41 0.26 17.03
N ALA A 42 2.58 0.90 17.07
CA ALA A 42 2.74 2.18 17.76
C ALA A 42 1.98 3.36 17.09
N HIS A 43 1.66 3.26 15.80
CA HIS A 43 1.09 4.37 15.01
C HIS A 43 -0.26 4.03 14.34
N VAL A 44 -0.60 2.75 14.19
CA VAL A 44 -1.79 2.26 13.49
C VAL A 44 -2.75 1.66 14.52
N HIS A 45 -3.77 2.43 14.88
CA HIS A 45 -4.79 1.99 15.84
C HIS A 45 -6.02 1.38 15.16
N ASP A 46 -6.36 1.85 13.95
CA ASP A 46 -7.42 1.27 13.12
C ASP A 46 -6.81 0.61 11.88
N TRP A 47 -6.56 -0.68 12.00
CA TRP A 47 -5.94 -1.49 10.95
C TRP A 47 -6.82 -1.60 9.70
N GLU A 48 -8.13 -1.67 9.83
CA GLU A 48 -9.01 -1.75 8.65
C GLU A 48 -9.05 -0.44 7.88
N ALA A 49 -9.08 0.71 8.57
CA ALA A 49 -8.93 2.01 7.92
C ALA A 49 -7.56 2.17 7.25
N HIS A 50 -6.49 1.73 7.92
CA HIS A 50 -5.15 1.77 7.36
C HIS A 50 -5.02 0.88 6.12
N MET A 51 -5.57 -0.34 6.15
CA MET A 51 -5.59 -1.24 4.98
C MET A 51 -6.30 -0.60 3.79
N ARG A 52 -7.48 0.01 3.99
CA ARG A 52 -8.18 0.73 2.90
C ARG A 52 -7.33 1.85 2.32
N HIS A 53 -6.64 2.62 3.17
CA HIS A 53 -5.76 3.69 2.73
C HIS A 53 -4.58 3.18 1.88
N LEU A 54 -3.99 2.05 2.27
CA LEU A 54 -2.90 1.40 1.53
C LEU A 54 -3.39 0.80 0.21
N VAL A 55 -4.58 0.20 0.18
CA VAL A 55 -5.20 -0.27 -1.08
C VAL A 55 -5.42 0.89 -2.05
N ASP A 56 -5.89 2.04 -1.56
CA ASP A 56 -6.05 3.23 -2.40
C ASP A 56 -4.70 3.73 -2.94
N PHE A 57 -3.64 3.71 -2.12
CA PHE A 57 -2.28 4.08 -2.54
C PHE A 57 -1.76 3.16 -3.66
N TRP A 58 -1.84 1.85 -3.46
CA TRP A 58 -1.38 0.88 -4.46
C TRP A 58 -2.23 0.90 -5.73
N SER A 59 -3.53 1.14 -5.62
CA SER A 59 -4.40 1.33 -6.79
C SER A 59 -4.05 2.60 -7.58
N ALA A 60 -3.69 3.70 -6.90
CA ALA A 60 -3.23 4.91 -7.58
C ALA A 60 -1.91 4.65 -8.36
N LEU A 61 -0.97 3.91 -7.77
CA LEU A 61 0.31 3.60 -8.39
C LEU A 61 0.19 2.59 -9.55
N LEU A 62 -0.54 1.50 -9.35
CA LEU A 62 -0.59 0.39 -10.32
C LEU A 62 -1.64 0.62 -11.41
N ARG A 63 -2.76 1.25 -11.07
CA ARG A 63 -3.91 1.42 -11.99
C ARG A 63 -4.18 2.86 -12.38
N GLY A 64 -3.51 3.83 -11.76
CA GLY A 64 -3.70 5.25 -12.06
C GLY A 64 -4.99 5.83 -11.50
N THR A 65 -5.58 5.19 -10.48
CA THR A 65 -6.80 5.70 -9.84
C THR A 65 -6.51 6.97 -9.03
N ARG A 66 -7.55 7.78 -8.76
CA ARG A 66 -7.44 9.02 -7.97
C ARG A 66 -7.97 8.87 -6.54
N ARG A 67 -7.97 7.64 -6.00
CA ARG A 67 -8.52 7.35 -4.66
C ARG A 67 -7.59 7.77 -3.54
N PHE A 68 -6.29 7.66 -3.76
CA PHE A 68 -5.29 8.17 -2.82
C PHE A 68 -5.07 9.68 -2.99
N LYS A 69 -5.06 10.40 -1.87
CA LYS A 69 -4.84 11.85 -1.81
C LYS A 69 -3.73 12.28 -0.85
N GLY A 70 -2.92 11.33 -0.36
CA GLY A 70 -1.88 11.58 0.64
C GLY A 70 -0.53 11.98 0.06
N VAL A 71 0.38 12.42 0.93
CA VAL A 71 1.80 12.67 0.62
C VAL A 71 2.64 11.71 1.48
N PRO A 72 2.96 10.50 1.00
CA PRO A 72 3.52 9.44 1.83
C PRO A 72 4.80 9.85 2.57
N MET A 73 5.73 10.52 1.88
CA MET A 73 7.03 10.88 2.45
C MET A 73 6.99 11.92 3.57
N GLN A 74 5.87 12.63 3.75
CA GLN A 74 5.74 13.55 4.90
C GLN A 74 5.31 12.83 6.17
N LYS A 75 4.90 11.56 6.05
CA LYS A 75 4.34 10.76 7.14
C LYS A 75 5.29 9.68 7.66
N HIS A 76 6.40 9.44 6.94
CA HIS A 76 7.42 8.43 7.25
C HIS A 76 8.74 9.14 7.51
#